data_AF-A0A524IZY8-F1
#
_entry.id   AF-A0A524IZY8-F1
#
_cell.length_a   1.000
_cell.length_b   1.000
_cell.length_c   1.000
_cell.angle_alpha   90.00
_cell.angle_beta   90.00
_cell.angle_gamma   90.00
#
_symmetry.space_group_name_H-M   'P 1'
#
loop_
_entity.id
_entity.type
_entity.pdbx_description
1 polymer ?
#
loop_
_entity_poly.entity_id
_entity_poly.type
_entity_poly.pdbx_seq_one_letter_code
_entity_poly.pdbx_strand_id
1 'polypeptide(L)'
;MQEPQVDVEGLDVETREATWWTLVEALDIYLRLLHPVMPFVTEALWQTLPKRSTDPDLLIVARWPGVGERDALAEADLGALIALVTEIRNARSTARLPAGAWLETRVYVPNELGPTLESLRPAVERLARARPLHRELTPAALGAASRAGDLGIIVPGTEIEATIRPATTDAAADELDRDRLTRELAEAEGWLTAARARLMNDSFISKAPPDVVAGARAREAELEDQVARLRDRLSD
;
A
#
# COMPACT_ATOMS: atom_id res chain seq x y z
N MET A 1 -9.29 2.97 20.81
CA MET A 1 -8.33 2.39 19.85
C MET A 1 -8.81 0.99 19.60
N GLN A 2 -9.65 0.81 18.58
CA GLN A 2 -10.30 -0.47 18.29
C GLN A 2 -9.30 -1.32 17.51
N GLU A 3 -8.92 -2.46 18.07
CA GLU A 3 -8.14 -3.46 17.35
C GLU A 3 -8.87 -3.79 16.03
N PRO A 4 -8.15 -4.01 14.91
CA PRO A 4 -8.77 -4.44 13.67
C PRO A 4 -9.29 -5.86 13.89
N GLN A 5 -10.54 -5.96 14.33
CA GLN A 5 -11.31 -7.18 14.32
C GLN A 5 -11.24 -7.73 12.89
N VAL A 6 -10.74 -8.95 12.73
CA VAL A 6 -10.86 -9.67 11.46
C VAL A 6 -12.37 -9.77 11.22
N ASP A 7 -12.87 -8.93 10.33
CA ASP A 7 -14.28 -8.89 9.98
C ASP A 7 -14.60 -10.15 9.14
N VAL A 8 -14.86 -11.23 9.86
CA VAL A 8 -15.38 -12.51 9.35
C VAL A 8 -16.91 -12.48 9.23
N GLU A 9 -17.58 -11.33 9.44
CA GLU A 9 -19.05 -11.25 9.51
C GLU A 9 -19.77 -11.50 8.16
N GLY A 10 -19.03 -11.64 7.05
CA GLY A 10 -19.58 -11.87 5.72
C GLY A 10 -19.35 -13.25 5.09
N LEU A 11 -18.63 -14.17 5.76
CA LEU A 11 -18.35 -15.51 5.22
C LEU A 11 -19.34 -16.54 5.77
N ASP A 12 -19.74 -17.50 4.93
CA ASP A 12 -20.51 -18.64 5.40
C ASP A 12 -19.68 -19.48 6.39
N VAL A 13 -20.38 -20.29 7.19
CA VAL A 13 -19.77 -21.06 8.28
C VAL A 13 -18.72 -22.05 7.77
N GLU A 14 -18.96 -22.66 6.60
CA GLU A 14 -18.10 -23.67 6.00
C GLU A 14 -16.80 -23.03 5.48
N THR A 15 -16.91 -21.91 4.76
CA THR A 15 -15.76 -21.13 4.29
C THR A 15 -14.91 -20.62 5.45
N ARG A 16 -15.55 -20.17 6.54
CA ARG A 16 -14.84 -19.74 7.75
C ARG A 16 -14.08 -20.89 8.40
N GLU A 17 -14.70 -22.06 8.51
CA GLU A 17 -14.06 -23.25 9.06
C GLU A 17 -12.90 -23.75 8.18
N ALA A 18 -13.09 -23.79 6.86
CA ALA A 18 -12.03 -24.13 5.92
C ALA A 18 -10.85 -23.15 5.98
N THR A 19 -11.13 -21.85 6.09
CA THR A 19 -10.11 -20.80 6.26
C THR A 19 -9.35 -20.98 7.58
N TRP A 20 -10.07 -21.27 8.67
CA TRP A 20 -9.47 -21.50 9.98
C TRP A 20 -8.51 -22.70 9.95
N TRP A 21 -8.94 -23.83 9.39
CA TRP A 21 -8.08 -25.01 9.29
C TRP A 21 -6.87 -24.80 8.38
N THR A 22 -7.05 -24.06 7.28
CA THR A 22 -5.94 -23.65 6.41
C THR A 22 -4.90 -22.82 7.18
N LEU A 23 -5.34 -21.89 8.02
CA LEU A 23 -4.44 -21.08 8.86
C LEU A 23 -3.74 -21.91 9.93
N VAL A 24 -4.44 -22.85 10.57
CA VAL A 24 -3.86 -23.75 11.57
C VAL A 24 -2.79 -24.65 10.94
N GLU A 25 -3.08 -25.23 9.77
CA GLU A 25 -2.15 -26.09 9.05
C GLU A 25 -0.92 -25.32 8.54
N ALA A 26 -1.12 -24.14 7.96
CA ALA A 26 0.00 -23.29 7.53
C ALA A 26 0.90 -22.90 8.72
N LEU A 27 0.29 -22.51 9.85
CA LEU A 27 1.04 -22.16 11.06
C LEU A 27 1.78 -23.36 11.66
N ASP A 28 1.16 -24.55 11.73
CA ASP A 28 1.83 -25.79 12.16
C ASP A 28 3.09 -26.07 11.32
N ILE A 29 2.97 -25.98 9.99
CA ILE A 29 4.10 -26.16 9.07
C ILE A 29 5.19 -25.12 9.34
N TYR A 30 4.84 -23.84 9.45
CA TYR A 30 5.83 -22.80 9.73
C TYR A 30 6.54 -22.99 11.06
N LEU A 31 5.83 -23.40 12.12
CA LEU A 31 6.42 -23.67 13.42
C LEU A 31 7.40 -24.85 13.37
N ARG A 32 7.06 -25.94 12.67
CA ARG A 32 7.97 -27.07 12.44
C ARG A 32 9.23 -26.67 11.69
N LEU A 33 9.09 -25.89 10.62
CA LEU A 33 10.23 -25.40 9.83
C LEU A 33 11.13 -24.45 10.63
N LEU A 34 10.55 -23.63 11.50
CA LEU A 34 11.27 -22.64 12.30
C LEU A 34 11.85 -23.21 13.60
N HIS A 35 11.39 -24.38 14.06
CA HIS A 35 11.79 -25.00 15.33
C HIS A 35 13.31 -25.19 15.51
N PRO A 36 14.09 -25.59 14.49
CA PRO A 36 15.54 -25.70 14.61
C PRO A 36 16.25 -24.37 14.93
N VAL A 37 15.60 -23.24 14.64
CA VAL A 37 16.15 -21.89 14.86
C VAL A 37 15.60 -21.26 16.14
N MET A 38 14.31 -21.47 16.44
CA MET A 38 13.62 -20.83 17.57
C MET A 38 12.85 -21.85 18.43
N PRO A 39 13.53 -22.80 19.09
CA PRO A 39 12.87 -23.98 19.68
C PRO A 39 11.88 -23.65 20.78
N PHE A 40 12.20 -22.71 21.67
CA PHE A 40 11.33 -22.40 22.82
C PHE A 40 10.03 -21.69 22.42
N VAL A 41 10.10 -20.71 21.53
CA VAL A 41 8.93 -19.94 21.08
C VAL A 41 8.04 -20.82 20.19
N THR A 42 8.64 -21.57 19.28
CA THR A 42 7.89 -22.46 18.39
C THR A 42 7.21 -23.59 19.16
N GLU A 43 7.87 -24.19 20.16
CA GLU A 43 7.25 -25.17 21.05
C GLU A 43 6.05 -24.57 21.80
N ALA A 44 6.24 -23.42 22.47
CA ALA A 44 5.17 -22.78 23.22
C ALA A 44 3.94 -22.44 22.36
N LEU A 45 4.15 -21.90 21.15
CA LEU A 45 3.05 -21.61 20.22
C LEU A 45 2.40 -22.89 19.70
N TRP A 46 3.20 -23.88 19.31
CA TRP A 46 2.72 -25.14 18.76
C TRP A 46 1.85 -25.92 19.75
N GLN A 47 2.17 -25.88 21.04
CA GLN A 47 1.36 -26.48 22.11
C GLN A 47 -0.04 -25.87 22.22
N THR A 48 -0.25 -24.62 21.77
CA THR A 48 -1.58 -23.97 21.79
C THR A 48 -2.44 -24.32 20.57
N LEU A 49 -1.85 -24.89 19.51
CA LEU A 49 -2.58 -25.26 18.30
C LEU A 49 -3.48 -26.48 18.53
N PRO A 50 -4.63 -26.58 17.84
CA PRO A 50 -5.43 -27.79 17.80
C PRO A 50 -4.58 -28.99 17.38
N LYS A 51 -4.51 -30.02 18.23
CA LYS A 51 -3.72 -31.23 17.96
C LYS A 51 -4.51 -32.24 17.14
N ARG A 52 -3.85 -32.84 16.16
CA ARG A 52 -4.35 -34.06 15.49
C ARG A 52 -4.05 -35.25 16.40
N SER A 53 -4.83 -36.32 16.29
CA SER A 53 -4.58 -37.56 17.06
C SER A 53 -3.23 -38.22 16.76
N THR A 54 -2.61 -37.87 15.64
CA THR A 54 -1.29 -38.35 15.20
C THR A 54 -0.14 -37.45 15.64
N ASP A 55 -0.41 -36.29 16.25
CA ASP A 55 0.64 -35.39 16.71
C ASP A 55 1.28 -35.91 18.01
N PRO A 56 2.61 -35.77 18.17
CA PRO A 56 3.28 -36.13 19.41
C PRO A 56 3.07 -35.08 20.50
N ASP A 57 3.52 -35.38 21.72
CA ASP A 57 3.41 -34.44 22.85
C ASP A 57 4.32 -33.21 22.72
N LEU A 58 5.43 -33.30 21.97
CA LEU A 58 6.41 -32.21 21.82
C LEU A 58 6.76 -31.97 20.35
N LEU A 59 6.93 -30.69 19.98
CA LEU A 59 7.27 -30.29 18.61
C LEU A 59 8.64 -30.85 18.18
N ILE A 60 9.59 -30.94 19.10
CA ILE A 60 10.96 -31.42 18.81
C ILE A 60 11.02 -32.84 18.24
N VAL A 61 10.04 -33.69 18.53
CA VAL A 61 9.94 -35.06 18.01
C VAL A 61 8.95 -35.18 16.84
N ALA A 62 8.33 -34.08 16.43
CA ALA A 62 7.32 -34.08 15.41
C ALA A 62 7.94 -34.29 14.02
N ARG A 63 7.19 -34.96 13.14
CA ARG A 63 7.66 -35.26 11.78
C ARG A 63 7.91 -33.96 11.01
N TRP A 64 9.05 -33.92 10.30
CA TRP A 64 9.38 -32.84 9.39
C TRP A 64 8.33 -32.73 8.26
N PRO A 65 7.85 -31.52 7.92
CA PRO A 65 6.83 -31.36 6.89
C PRO A 65 7.37 -31.78 5.51
N GLY A 66 6.53 -32.50 4.77
CA GLY A 66 6.79 -32.85 3.38
C GLY A 66 6.39 -31.73 2.42
N VAL A 67 6.73 -31.88 1.14
CA VAL A 67 6.23 -31.01 0.08
C VAL A 67 4.81 -31.43 -0.27
N GLY A 68 3.87 -30.49 -0.20
CA GLY A 68 2.47 -30.69 -0.59
C GLY A 68 2.23 -30.53 -2.08
N GLU A 69 0.99 -30.75 -2.50
CA GLU A 69 0.54 -30.44 -3.87
C GLU A 69 0.50 -28.93 -4.11
N ARG A 70 0.71 -28.53 -5.36
CA ARG A 70 0.66 -27.13 -5.79
C ARG A 70 -0.48 -26.94 -6.78
N ASP A 71 -1.29 -25.94 -6.54
CA ASP A 71 -2.30 -25.49 -7.49
C ASP A 71 -1.77 -24.26 -8.24
N ALA A 72 -1.23 -24.51 -9.44
CA ALA A 72 -0.64 -23.46 -10.27
C ALA A 72 -1.67 -22.43 -10.76
N LEU A 73 -2.94 -22.82 -10.90
CA LEU A 73 -4.01 -21.89 -11.30
C LEU A 73 -4.36 -20.97 -10.13
N ALA A 74 -4.56 -21.53 -8.94
CA ALA A 74 -4.83 -20.73 -7.75
C ALA A 74 -3.67 -19.76 -7.42
N GLU A 75 -2.43 -20.21 -7.57
CA GLU A 75 -1.24 -19.36 -7.42
C GLU A 75 -1.24 -18.19 -8.42
N ALA A 76 -1.56 -18.45 -9.70
CA ALA A 76 -1.60 -17.43 -10.75
C ALA A 76 -2.73 -16.42 -10.50
N ASP A 77 -3.94 -16.89 -10.21
CA ASP A 77 -5.11 -16.06 -9.94
C ASP A 77 -4.89 -15.16 -8.72
N LEU A 78 -4.43 -15.74 -7.61
CA LEU A 78 -4.15 -14.98 -6.39
C LEU A 78 -3.00 -13.99 -6.61
N GLY A 79 -1.96 -14.39 -7.35
CA GLY A 79 -0.86 -13.54 -7.73
C GLY A 79 -1.32 -12.30 -8.52
N ALA A 80 -2.24 -12.49 -9.47
CA ALA A 80 -2.82 -11.40 -10.26
C ALA A 80 -3.63 -10.42 -9.39
N LEU A 81 -4.41 -10.93 -8.42
CA LEU A 81 -5.15 -10.08 -7.48
C LEU A 81 -4.23 -9.34 -6.50
N ILE A 82 -3.15 -9.96 -6.04
CA ILE A 82 -2.13 -9.29 -5.20
C ILE A 82 -1.46 -8.17 -5.99
N ALA A 83 -1.14 -8.40 -7.27
CA ALA A 83 -0.57 -7.39 -8.15
C ALA A 83 -1.54 -6.21 -8.34
N LEU A 84 -2.82 -6.48 -8.60
CA LEU A 84 -3.87 -5.46 -8.67
C LEU A 84 -3.94 -4.60 -7.40
N VAL A 85 -3.99 -5.23 -6.22
CA VAL A 85 -4.04 -4.50 -4.94
C VAL A 85 -2.78 -3.64 -4.75
N THR A 86 -1.61 -4.18 -5.09
CA THR A 86 -0.34 -3.47 -5.01
C THR A 86 -0.35 -2.23 -5.90
N GLU A 87 -0.79 -2.36 -7.15
CA GLU A 87 -0.83 -1.24 -8.09
C GLU A 87 -1.87 -0.18 -7.69
N ILE A 88 -3.02 -0.58 -7.16
CA ILE A 88 -3.97 0.37 -6.56
C ILE A 88 -3.33 1.17 -5.43
N ARG A 89 -2.60 0.51 -4.52
CA ARG A 89 -1.94 1.19 -3.41
C ARG A 89 -0.80 2.11 -3.88
N ASN A 90 -0.06 1.69 -4.89
CA ASN A 90 1.00 2.49 -5.51
C ASN A 90 0.43 3.74 -6.18
N ALA A 91 -0.59 3.59 -7.02
CA ALA A 91 -1.25 4.72 -7.70
C ALA A 91 -1.78 5.75 -6.69
N ARG A 92 -2.40 5.29 -5.59
CA ARG A 92 -2.86 6.16 -4.51
C ARG A 92 -1.71 6.92 -3.83
N SER A 93 -0.61 6.22 -3.53
CA SER A 93 0.56 6.85 -2.92
C SER A 93 1.17 7.91 -3.83
N THR A 94 1.30 7.61 -5.12
CA THR A 94 1.83 8.54 -6.13
C THR A 94 0.93 9.77 -6.28
N ALA A 95 -0.39 9.57 -6.28
CA ALA A 95 -1.37 10.64 -6.31
C ALA A 95 -1.62 11.31 -4.95
N ARG A 96 -0.85 10.95 -3.90
CA ARG A 96 -0.96 11.48 -2.53
C ARG A 96 -2.36 11.37 -1.91
N LEU A 97 -3.14 10.38 -2.34
CA LEU A 97 -4.47 10.15 -1.79
C LEU A 97 -4.39 9.57 -0.38
N PRO A 98 -5.28 9.98 0.55
CA PRO A 98 -5.28 9.46 1.92
C PRO A 98 -5.38 7.92 1.95
N ALA A 99 -4.45 7.27 2.64
CA ALA A 99 -4.38 5.81 2.69
C ALA A 99 -5.62 5.15 3.35
N GLY A 100 -6.31 5.87 4.22
CA GLY A 100 -7.51 5.37 4.92
C GLY A 100 -8.83 5.60 4.18
N ALA A 101 -8.85 6.41 3.12
CA ALA A 101 -10.09 6.78 2.43
C ALA A 101 -10.63 5.61 1.59
N TRP A 102 -11.93 5.35 1.67
CA TRP A 102 -12.61 4.42 0.77
C TRP A 102 -12.90 5.13 -0.55
N LEU A 103 -12.31 4.62 -1.63
CA LEU A 103 -12.44 5.22 -2.96
C LEU A 103 -13.18 4.28 -3.90
N GLU A 104 -14.13 4.82 -4.67
CA GLU A 104 -14.77 4.05 -5.74
C GLU A 104 -13.69 3.62 -6.74
N THR A 105 -13.64 2.33 -7.03
CA THR A 105 -12.67 1.75 -7.94
C THR A 105 -13.41 0.89 -8.95
N ARG A 106 -13.06 1.01 -10.22
CA ARG A 106 -13.53 0.14 -11.29
C ARG A 106 -12.37 -0.68 -11.79
N VAL A 107 -12.61 -1.94 -12.12
CA VAL A 107 -11.56 -2.86 -12.56
C VAL A 107 -12.08 -3.70 -13.72
N TYR A 108 -11.26 -3.85 -14.74
CA TYR A 108 -11.38 -4.90 -15.72
C TYR A 108 -10.41 -6.02 -15.35
N VAL A 109 -10.93 -7.26 -15.31
CA VAL A 109 -10.13 -8.48 -15.19
C VAL A 109 -10.55 -9.45 -16.29
N PRO A 110 -9.64 -10.32 -16.78
CA PRO A 110 -9.99 -11.43 -17.66
C PRO A 110 -11.17 -12.25 -17.11
N ASN A 111 -11.96 -12.84 -18.00
CA ASN A 111 -13.19 -13.54 -17.60
C ASN A 111 -12.92 -14.75 -16.71
N GLU A 112 -11.77 -15.39 -16.92
CA GLU A 112 -11.25 -16.53 -16.17
C GLU A 112 -11.00 -16.13 -14.70
N LEU A 113 -10.50 -14.91 -14.46
CA LEU A 113 -10.21 -14.38 -13.12
C LEU A 113 -11.46 -13.79 -12.44
N GLY A 114 -12.53 -13.54 -13.20
CA GLY A 114 -13.77 -12.96 -12.72
C GLY A 114 -14.35 -13.64 -11.47
N PRO A 115 -14.57 -14.98 -11.47
CA PRO A 115 -15.06 -15.70 -10.31
C PRO A 115 -14.19 -15.55 -9.06
N THR A 116 -12.86 -15.61 -9.23
CA THR A 116 -11.89 -15.46 -8.13
C THR A 116 -11.95 -14.03 -7.56
N LEU A 117 -12.04 -13.01 -8.42
CA LEU A 117 -12.23 -11.62 -7.99
C LEU A 117 -13.55 -11.45 -7.21
N GLU A 118 -14.65 -12.05 -7.67
CA GLU A 118 -15.94 -11.95 -6.96
C GLU A 118 -15.88 -12.61 -5.58
N SER A 119 -15.30 -13.82 -5.50
CA SER A 119 -15.14 -14.55 -4.24
C SER A 119 -14.26 -13.78 -3.25
N LEU A 120 -13.17 -13.17 -3.73
CA LEU A 120 -12.21 -12.42 -2.91
C LEU A 120 -12.48 -10.91 -2.86
N ARG A 121 -13.60 -10.44 -3.43
CA ARG A 121 -13.96 -9.01 -3.52
C ARG A 121 -13.86 -8.32 -2.16
N PRO A 122 -14.42 -8.85 -1.05
CA PRO A 122 -14.31 -8.19 0.25
C PRO A 122 -12.85 -8.00 0.71
N ALA A 123 -11.98 -8.97 0.42
CA ALA A 123 -10.57 -8.89 0.74
C ALA A 123 -9.84 -7.85 -0.13
N VAL A 124 -10.09 -7.86 -1.44
CA VAL A 124 -9.54 -6.87 -2.39
C VAL A 124 -9.97 -5.45 -2.01
N GLU A 125 -11.26 -5.23 -1.78
CA GLU A 125 -11.79 -3.93 -1.33
C GLU A 125 -11.07 -3.44 -0.08
N ARG A 126 -10.94 -4.31 0.94
CA ARG A 126 -10.33 -3.97 2.22
C ARG A 126 -8.84 -3.66 2.11
N LEU A 127 -8.09 -4.49 1.39
CA LEU A 127 -6.64 -4.34 1.25
C LEU A 127 -6.26 -3.14 0.37
N ALA A 128 -7.08 -2.83 -0.64
CA ALA A 128 -6.88 -1.71 -1.55
C ALA A 128 -7.58 -0.41 -1.12
N ARG A 129 -8.44 -0.46 -0.09
CA ARG A 129 -9.36 0.61 0.32
C ARG A 129 -10.22 1.13 -0.84
N ALA A 130 -10.70 0.18 -1.64
CA ALA A 130 -11.39 0.37 -2.90
C ALA A 130 -12.87 -0.01 -2.74
N ARG A 131 -13.72 0.91 -2.29
CA ARG A 131 -15.15 0.64 -2.06
C ARG A 131 -16.01 1.80 -2.58
N PRO A 132 -17.06 1.54 -3.40
CA PRO A 132 -17.37 0.24 -4.00
C PRO A 132 -16.34 -0.17 -5.07
N LEU A 133 -16.05 -1.47 -5.17
CA LEU A 133 -15.31 -2.04 -6.29
C LEU A 133 -16.29 -2.51 -7.37
N HIS A 134 -16.20 -1.98 -8.59
CA HIS A 134 -17.01 -2.43 -9.72
C HIS A 134 -16.16 -3.22 -10.71
N ARG A 135 -16.64 -4.40 -11.11
CA ARG A 135 -16.02 -5.18 -12.19
C ARG A 135 -16.67 -4.80 -13.51
N GLU A 136 -15.85 -4.40 -14.48
CA GLU A 136 -16.23 -4.15 -15.86
C GLU A 136 -15.87 -5.37 -16.72
N LEU A 137 -16.71 -5.69 -17.70
CA LEU A 137 -16.54 -6.90 -18.52
C LEU A 137 -15.54 -6.74 -19.67
N THR A 138 -15.21 -5.50 -20.03
CA THR A 138 -14.27 -5.20 -21.12
C THR A 138 -13.45 -3.95 -20.79
N PRO A 139 -12.24 -3.79 -21.36
CA PRO A 139 -11.46 -2.56 -21.23
C PRO A 139 -12.22 -1.34 -21.78
N ALA A 140 -12.98 -1.53 -22.86
CA ALA A 140 -13.80 -0.47 -23.44
C ALA A 140 -14.90 0.02 -22.47
N ALA A 141 -15.54 -0.89 -21.72
CA ALA A 141 -16.51 -0.53 -20.70
C ALA A 141 -15.86 0.23 -19.53
N LEU A 142 -14.65 -0.17 -19.12
CA LEU A 142 -13.86 0.56 -18.12
C LEU A 142 -13.55 1.99 -18.59
N GLY A 143 -13.06 2.14 -19.82
CA GLY A 143 -12.78 3.44 -20.41
C GLY A 143 -14.03 4.33 -20.52
N ALA A 144 -15.18 3.76 -20.90
CA ALA A 144 -16.45 4.49 -20.99
C ALA A 144 -17.01 4.90 -19.61
N ALA A 145 -16.73 4.12 -18.56
CA ALA A 145 -17.13 4.42 -17.19
C ALA A 145 -16.18 5.40 -16.49
N SER A 146 -14.95 5.55 -17.00
CA SER A 146 -13.94 6.46 -16.48
C SER A 146 -14.35 7.92 -16.70
N ARG A 147 -14.08 8.76 -15.71
CA ARG A 147 -14.34 10.21 -15.75
C ARG A 147 -13.04 10.99 -15.88
N ALA A 148 -13.14 12.25 -16.29
CA ALA A 148 -12.02 13.18 -16.25
C ALA A 148 -11.55 13.33 -14.78
N GLY A 149 -10.26 13.08 -14.55
CA GLY A 149 -9.66 13.10 -13.21
C GLY A 149 -9.56 11.74 -12.52
N ASP A 150 -10.11 10.67 -13.10
CA ASP A 150 -9.89 9.31 -12.58
C ASP A 150 -8.45 8.86 -12.81
N LEU A 151 -7.89 8.14 -11.84
CA LEU A 151 -6.53 7.59 -11.92
C LEU A 151 -6.56 6.24 -12.62
N GLY A 152 -5.99 6.18 -13.83
CA GLY A 152 -5.81 4.94 -14.58
C GLY A 152 -4.65 4.10 -14.05
N ILE A 153 -4.84 2.79 -13.99
CA ILE A 153 -3.90 1.80 -13.49
C ILE A 153 -3.86 0.64 -14.48
N ILE A 154 -2.66 0.22 -14.83
CA ILE A 154 -2.39 -0.96 -15.64
C ILE A 154 -1.50 -1.87 -14.82
N VAL A 155 -1.91 -3.12 -14.63
CA VAL A 155 -1.13 -4.08 -13.86
C VAL A 155 -0.11 -4.75 -14.79
N PRO A 156 1.20 -4.52 -14.61
CA PRO A 156 2.22 -5.00 -15.55
C PRO A 156 2.19 -6.52 -15.73
N GLY A 157 2.33 -6.97 -16.98
CA GLY A 157 2.37 -8.41 -17.30
C GLY A 157 1.01 -9.12 -17.21
N THR A 158 -0.09 -8.38 -17.07
CA THR A 158 -1.45 -8.91 -17.06
C THR A 158 -2.35 -8.05 -17.95
N GLU A 159 -3.55 -8.54 -18.26
CA GLU A 159 -4.60 -7.78 -18.94
C GLU A 159 -5.52 -7.04 -17.95
N ILE A 160 -5.05 -6.78 -16.73
CA ILE A 160 -5.86 -6.14 -15.67
C ILE A 160 -5.66 -4.63 -15.74
N GLU A 161 -6.77 -3.92 -15.80
CA GLU A 161 -6.83 -2.45 -15.77
C GLU A 161 -7.77 -2.00 -14.67
N ALA A 162 -7.45 -0.89 -14.00
CA ALA A 162 -8.32 -0.29 -13.00
C ALA A 162 -8.36 1.22 -13.13
N THR A 163 -9.46 1.81 -12.66
CA THR A 163 -9.60 3.24 -12.49
C THR A 163 -10.04 3.53 -11.07
N ILE A 164 -9.34 4.44 -10.40
CA ILE A 164 -9.75 4.95 -9.08
C ILE A 164 -10.39 6.29 -9.32
N ARG A 165 -11.61 6.46 -8.81
CA ARG A 165 -12.22 7.77 -8.70
C ARG A 165 -11.70 8.43 -7.43
N PRO A 166 -10.88 9.49 -7.51
CA PRO A 166 -10.59 10.28 -6.32
C PRO A 166 -11.93 10.74 -5.73
N ALA A 167 -12.06 10.71 -4.41
CA ALA A 167 -13.17 11.40 -3.78
C ALA A 167 -13.14 12.84 -4.30
N THR A 168 -14.26 13.38 -4.77
CA THR A 168 -14.41 14.83 -4.94
C THR A 168 -13.85 15.43 -3.68
N THR A 169 -12.74 16.17 -3.80
CA THR A 169 -11.89 16.50 -2.69
C THR A 169 -12.75 16.99 -1.55
N ASP A 170 -12.76 16.22 -0.46
CA ASP A 170 -13.38 16.65 0.78
C ASP A 170 -12.72 18.00 1.06
N ALA A 171 -13.50 19.09 1.12
CA ALA A 171 -12.92 20.43 1.25
C ALA A 171 -11.96 20.49 2.45
N ALA A 172 -12.21 19.65 3.46
CA ALA A 172 -11.34 19.43 4.60
C ALA A 172 -9.98 18.75 4.27
N ALA A 173 -9.93 17.80 3.33
CA ALA A 173 -8.68 17.16 2.89
C ALA A 173 -7.85 18.11 2.01
N ASP A 174 -8.49 18.89 1.16
CA ASP A 174 -7.86 19.96 0.39
C ASP A 174 -7.33 21.07 1.31
N GLU A 175 -8.07 21.44 2.34
CA GLU A 175 -7.63 22.44 3.32
C GLU A 175 -6.47 21.91 4.16
N LEU A 176 -6.48 20.63 4.56
CA LEU A 176 -5.36 20.00 5.25
C LEU A 176 -4.09 19.88 4.38
N ASP A 177 -4.23 19.56 3.08
CA ASP A 177 -3.08 19.50 2.18
C ASP A 177 -2.58 20.90 1.81
N ARG A 178 -3.47 21.88 1.61
CA ARG A 178 -3.10 23.29 1.48
C ARG A 178 -2.43 23.81 2.75
N ASP A 179 -2.91 23.48 3.94
CA ASP A 179 -2.30 23.87 5.22
C ASP A 179 -0.92 23.23 5.39
N ARG A 180 -0.75 21.97 4.97
CA ARG A 180 0.56 21.31 4.98
C ARG A 180 1.51 21.97 3.99
N LEU A 181 1.10 22.14 2.74
CA LEU A 181 1.90 22.77 1.69
C LEU A 181 2.22 24.23 2.04
N THR A 182 1.31 24.95 2.69
CA THR A 182 1.53 26.31 3.20
C THR A 182 2.58 26.33 4.31
N ARG A 183 2.56 25.34 5.22
CA ARG A 183 3.60 25.19 6.24
C ARG A 183 4.97 24.84 5.64
N GLU A 184 5.01 23.88 4.71
CA GLU A 184 6.24 23.51 3.99
C GLU A 184 6.80 24.70 3.19
N LEU A 185 5.93 25.47 2.55
CA LEU A 185 6.29 26.69 1.84
C LEU A 185 6.84 27.75 2.80
N ALA A 186 6.17 28.01 3.92
CA ALA A 186 6.62 28.98 4.92
C ALA A 186 7.98 28.61 5.52
N GLU A 187 8.22 27.32 5.76
CA GLU A 187 9.51 26.82 6.21
C GLU A 187 10.60 27.04 5.15
N ALA A 188 10.33 26.63 3.90
CA ALA A 188 11.27 26.81 2.78
C ALA A 188 11.56 28.30 2.49
N GLU A 189 10.57 29.18 2.58
CA GLU A 189 10.72 30.63 2.46
C GLU A 189 11.55 31.21 3.61
N GLY A 190 11.37 30.71 4.83
CA GLY A 190 12.21 31.06 5.98
C GLY A 190 13.67 30.70 5.76
N TRP A 191 13.93 29.52 5.20
CA TRP A 191 15.28 29.05 4.89
C TRP A 191 15.91 29.86 3.75
N LEU A 192 15.14 30.17 2.70
CA LEU A 192 15.58 31.02 1.60
C LEU A 192 15.91 32.44 2.08
N THR A 193 15.09 33.00 2.98
CA THR A 193 15.31 34.33 3.57
C THR A 193 16.59 34.35 4.40
N ALA A 194 16.85 33.31 5.20
CA ALA A 194 18.08 33.18 5.96
C ALA A 194 19.32 33.03 5.04
N ALA A 195 19.20 32.27 3.95
CA ALA A 195 20.26 32.12 2.95
C ALA A 195 20.58 33.47 2.27
N ARG A 196 19.55 34.21 1.85
CA ARG A 196 19.67 35.56 1.28
C ARG A 196 20.27 36.56 2.24
N ALA A 197 19.83 36.58 3.49
CA ALA A 197 20.37 37.47 4.51
C ALA A 197 21.87 37.21 4.76
N ARG A 198 22.29 35.94 4.71
CA ARG A 198 23.70 35.56 4.82
C ARG A 198 24.53 36.01 3.61
N LEU A 199 23.95 35.95 2.41
CA LEU A 199 24.57 36.42 1.17
C LEU A 199 24.52 37.94 0.98
N MET A 200 23.63 38.67 1.64
CA MET A 200 23.59 40.14 1.65
C MET A 200 24.58 40.74 2.67
N ASN A 201 25.14 39.94 3.57
CA ASN A 201 26.11 40.42 4.53
C ASN A 201 27.48 40.58 3.85
N ASP A 202 27.86 41.82 3.56
CA ASP A 202 29.14 42.16 2.92
C ASP A 202 30.35 41.60 3.69
N SER A 203 30.26 41.43 5.01
CA SER A 203 31.32 40.81 5.81
C SER A 203 31.46 39.31 5.57
N PHE A 204 30.39 38.63 5.17
CA PHE A 204 30.40 37.21 4.79
C PHE A 204 30.96 37.03 3.39
N ILE A 205 30.55 37.85 2.42
CA ILE A 205 31.08 37.80 1.05
C ILE A 205 32.58 38.13 1.01
N SER A 206 33.03 39.11 1.79
CA SER A 206 34.43 39.58 1.75
C SER A 206 35.40 38.73 2.58
N LYS A 207 34.92 37.97 3.58
CA LYS A 207 35.79 37.17 4.48
C LYS A 207 35.65 35.66 4.33
N ALA A 208 34.57 35.16 3.74
CA ALA A 208 34.39 33.72 3.56
C ALA A 208 35.21 33.21 2.35
N PRO A 209 35.73 31.98 2.41
CA PRO A 209 36.40 31.36 1.27
C PRO A 209 35.48 31.30 0.04
N PRO A 210 36.02 31.42 -1.18
CA PRO A 210 35.23 31.44 -2.42
C PRO A 210 34.35 30.19 -2.59
N ASP A 211 34.83 29.01 -2.16
CA ASP A 211 34.07 27.77 -2.21
C ASP A 211 32.84 27.78 -1.27
N VAL A 212 32.94 28.46 -0.13
CA VAL A 212 31.84 28.60 0.84
C VAL A 212 30.78 29.58 0.32
N VAL A 213 31.21 30.64 -0.37
CA VAL A 213 30.29 31.60 -1.02
C VAL A 213 29.59 30.94 -2.21
N ALA A 214 30.31 30.15 -3.01
CA ALA A 214 29.75 29.39 -4.12
C ALA A 214 28.72 28.34 -3.64
N GLY A 215 29.04 27.59 -2.57
CA GLY A 215 28.11 26.64 -1.96
C GLY A 215 26.86 27.32 -1.39
N ALA A 216 27.01 28.50 -0.76
CA ALA A 216 25.88 29.28 -0.26
C ALA A 216 24.96 29.77 -1.40
N ARG A 217 25.52 30.22 -2.53
CA ARG A 217 24.74 30.60 -3.73
C ARG A 217 24.04 29.41 -4.38
N ALA A 218 24.70 28.25 -4.45
CA ALA A 218 24.08 27.03 -4.97
C ALA A 218 22.90 26.60 -4.09
N ARG A 219 23.03 26.70 -2.77
CA ARG A 219 21.96 26.39 -1.82
C ARG A 219 20.80 27.39 -1.91
N GLU A 220 21.07 28.67 -2.16
CA GLU A 220 20.02 29.67 -2.44
C GLU A 220 19.22 29.28 -3.69
N ALA A 221 19.89 28.96 -4.80
CA ALA A 221 19.23 28.60 -6.05
C ALA A 221 18.36 27.32 -5.90
N GLU A 222 18.84 26.33 -5.17
CA GLU A 222 18.09 25.10 -4.88
C GLU A 222 16.83 25.38 -4.04
N LEU A 223 16.95 26.24 -3.02
CA LEU A 223 15.82 26.66 -2.19
C LEU A 223 14.81 27.51 -2.98
N GLU A 224 15.28 28.35 -3.90
CA GLU A 224 14.41 29.16 -4.77
C GLU A 224 13.59 28.28 -5.73
N ASP A 225 14.23 27.28 -6.33
CA ASP A 225 13.58 26.29 -7.19
C ASP A 225 12.60 25.38 -6.40
N GLN A 226 12.94 25.02 -5.17
CA GLN A 226 12.03 24.32 -4.26
C GLN A 226 10.79 25.16 -3.91
N VAL A 227 10.97 26.44 -3.57
CA VAL A 227 9.88 27.38 -3.29
C VAL A 227 9.00 27.58 -4.52
N ALA A 228 9.60 27.72 -5.72
CA ALA A 228 8.85 27.87 -6.96
C ALA A 228 7.94 26.66 -7.24
N ARG A 229 8.47 25.43 -7.11
CA ARG A 229 7.66 24.20 -7.24
C ARG A 229 6.55 24.09 -6.22
N LEU A 230 6.80 24.50 -4.98
CA LEU A 230 5.79 24.46 -3.91
C LEU A 230 4.66 25.46 -4.16
N ARG A 231 4.97 26.65 -4.71
CA ARG A 231 3.96 27.65 -5.09
C ARG A 231 3.11 27.20 -6.27
N ASP A 232 3.74 26.63 -7.29
CA ASP A 232 3.06 26.12 -8.49
C ASP A 232 2.00 25.06 -8.12
N ARG A 233 2.37 24.14 -7.21
CA ARG A 233 1.46 23.14 -6.65
C ARG A 233 0.35 23.69 -5.75
N LEU A 234 0.48 24.92 -5.25
CA LEU A 234 -0.54 25.57 -4.43
C LEU A 234 -1.54 26.37 -5.29
N SER A 235 -1.15 26.71 -6.53
CA SER A 235 -1.99 27.44 -7.49
C SER A 235 -2.81 26.56 -8.42
N ASP A 236 -2.40 25.31 -8.62
CA ASP A 236 -3.18 24.25 -9.28
C ASP A 236 -4.25 23.65 -8.35
#